data_AF-A0A7Y3FK79-F1
#
_entry.id   AF-A0A7Y3FK79-F1
#
_cell.length_a   1.000
_cell.length_b   1.000
_cell.length_c   1.000
_cell.angle_alpha   90.00
_cell.angle_beta   90.00
_cell.angle_gamma   90.00
#
_symmetry.space_group_name_H-M   'P 1'
#
loop_
_entity.id
_entity.type
_entity.pdbx_description
1 polymer ?
#
loop_
_entity_poly.entity_id
_entity_poly.type
_entity_poly.pdbx_seq_one_letter_code
_entity_poly.pdbx_strand_id
1 'polypeptide(L)'
;MSDDLTALVTGLAQRAKDASRVLANASSAQKNAVLRRAADALRGAAGDRVIEANARDMMAAEQMGLSKAMLDRLQLDRSRLDAVADGLEQVVSLPDPVGALVEERVLENGLRVGKMRAPLGLIGIIYESRPNVTADAASLCLKSGNAVLLRG
;
A
#
# COMPACT_ATOMS: atom_id res chain seq x y z
N MET A 1 22.11 18.58 8.10
CA MET A 1 21.62 17.19 7.98
C MET A 1 20.20 17.03 8.54
N SER A 2 19.90 17.49 9.77
CA SER A 2 18.55 17.41 10.35
C SER A 2 17.49 18.19 9.56
N ASP A 3 17.80 19.42 9.14
CA ASP A 3 16.83 20.28 8.44
C ASP A 3 16.51 19.76 7.03
N ASP A 4 17.51 19.16 6.38
CA ASP A 4 17.36 18.56 5.05
C ASP A 4 16.49 17.30 5.09
N LEU A 5 16.68 16.43 6.10
CA LEU A 5 15.80 15.28 6.34
C LEU A 5 14.36 15.73 6.66
N THR A 6 14.22 16.78 7.47
CA THR A 6 12.91 17.34 7.81
C THR A 6 12.21 17.88 6.56
N ALA A 7 12.94 18.60 5.69
CA ALA A 7 12.42 19.11 4.43
C ALA A 7 12.01 17.98 3.48
N LEU A 8 12.83 16.92 3.36
CA LEU A 8 12.54 15.75 2.53
C LEU A 8 11.25 15.04 2.97
N VAL A 9 11.16 14.70 4.27
CA VAL A 9 10.01 13.97 4.82
C VAL A 9 8.74 14.81 4.74
N THR A 10 8.83 16.10 5.09
CA THR A 10 7.68 17.02 5.00
C THR A 10 7.22 17.16 3.56
N GLY A 11 8.15 17.28 2.60
CA GLY A 11 7.82 17.35 1.18
C GLY A 11 7.15 16.07 0.66
N LEU A 12 7.61 14.89 1.08
CA LEU A 12 6.97 13.61 0.75
C LEU A 12 5.56 13.52 1.34
N ALA A 13 5.40 13.88 2.62
CA ALA A 13 4.11 13.86 3.31
C ALA A 13 3.11 14.84 2.67
N GLN A 14 3.55 16.03 2.26
CA GLN A 14 2.70 17.01 1.59
C GLN A 14 2.17 16.48 0.26
N ARG A 15 3.05 15.92 -0.59
CA ARG A 15 2.63 15.31 -1.87
C ARG A 15 1.66 14.15 -1.65
N ALA A 16 1.92 13.31 -0.65
CA ALA A 16 1.05 12.20 -0.32
C ALA A 16 -0.32 12.67 0.21
N LYS A 17 -0.36 13.77 0.99
CA LYS A 17 -1.59 14.40 1.46
C LYS A 17 -2.40 15.00 0.31
N ASP A 18 -1.75 15.58 -0.69
CA ASP A 18 -2.44 16.09 -1.89
C ASP A 18 -3.01 14.94 -2.72
N ALA A 19 -2.24 13.86 -2.90
CA ALA A 19 -2.70 12.65 -3.57
C ALA A 19 -3.87 11.96 -2.84
N SER A 20 -3.96 12.05 -1.51
CA SER A 20 -5.06 11.43 -0.76
C SER A 20 -6.41 12.01 -1.13
N ARG A 21 -6.48 13.30 -1.54
CA ARG A 21 -7.72 13.94 -1.99
C ARG A 21 -8.19 13.37 -3.34
N VAL A 22 -7.25 13.05 -4.22
CA VAL A 22 -7.54 12.42 -5.51
C VAL A 22 -8.01 10.98 -5.28
N LEU A 23 -7.31 10.22 -4.43
CA LEU A 23 -7.65 8.84 -4.11
C LEU A 23 -9.00 8.70 -3.41
N ALA A 24 -9.38 9.66 -2.56
CA ALA A 24 -10.69 9.66 -1.90
C ALA A 24 -11.87 9.74 -2.89
N ASN A 25 -11.65 10.31 -4.07
CA ASN A 25 -12.65 10.43 -5.14
C ASN A 25 -12.49 9.37 -6.24
N ALA A 26 -11.48 8.51 -6.14
CA ALA A 26 -11.24 7.49 -7.15
C ALA A 26 -12.30 6.38 -7.08
N SER A 27 -12.87 6.02 -8.23
CA SER A 27 -13.85 4.93 -8.31
C SER A 27 -13.22 3.58 -7.94
N SER A 28 -14.05 2.65 -7.46
CA SER A 28 -13.64 1.27 -7.20
C SER A 28 -13.02 0.62 -8.43
N ALA A 29 -13.54 0.92 -9.63
CA ALA A 29 -13.01 0.41 -10.89
C ALA A 29 -11.57 0.89 -11.16
N GLN A 30 -11.29 2.18 -10.95
CA GLN A 30 -9.94 2.74 -11.12
C GLN A 30 -8.95 2.14 -10.11
N LYS A 31 -9.34 2.08 -8.82
CA LYS A 31 -8.53 1.47 -7.76
C LYS A 31 -8.21 0.01 -8.08
N ASN A 32 -9.22 -0.78 -8.44
CA ASN A 32 -9.05 -2.18 -8.79
C ASN A 32 -8.21 -2.37 -10.06
N ALA A 33 -8.32 -1.49 -11.05
CA ALA A 33 -7.51 -1.57 -12.28
C ALA A 33 -6.02 -1.36 -11.99
N VAL A 34 -5.67 -0.45 -11.08
CA VAL A 34 -4.27 -0.26 -10.65
C VAL A 34 -3.74 -1.51 -9.96
N LEU A 35 -4.51 -2.09 -9.04
CA LEU A 35 -4.10 -3.29 -8.31
C LEU A 35 -3.88 -4.50 -9.23
N ARG A 36 -4.77 -4.73 -10.21
CA ARG A 36 -4.60 -5.80 -11.21
C ARG A 36 -3.33 -5.59 -12.04
N ARG A 37 -3.09 -4.38 -12.55
CA ARG A 37 -1.87 -4.07 -13.29
C ARG A 37 -0.61 -4.26 -12.44
N ALA A 38 -0.67 -3.95 -11.15
CA ALA A 38 0.44 -4.19 -10.24
C ALA A 38 0.70 -5.70 -10.06
N ALA A 39 -0.35 -6.51 -9.88
CA ALA A 39 -0.23 -7.97 -9.81
C ALA A 39 0.38 -8.54 -11.11
N ASP A 40 -0.11 -8.13 -12.28
CA ASP A 40 0.43 -8.55 -13.58
C ASP A 40 1.90 -8.14 -13.74
N ALA A 41 2.26 -6.92 -13.34
CA ALA A 41 3.63 -6.43 -13.41
C ALA A 41 4.58 -7.24 -12.51
N LEU A 42 4.14 -7.62 -11.30
CA LEU A 42 4.90 -8.46 -10.39
C LEU A 42 5.13 -9.87 -10.94
N ARG A 43 4.23 -10.38 -11.80
CA ARG A 43 4.41 -11.68 -12.48
C ARG A 43 5.26 -11.59 -13.75
N GLY A 44 5.46 -10.39 -14.30
CA GLY A 44 6.27 -10.16 -15.50
C GLY A 44 7.70 -9.65 -15.21
N ALA A 45 8.31 -9.08 -16.24
CA ALA A 45 9.70 -8.59 -16.21
C ALA A 45 9.99 -7.51 -15.15
N ALA A 46 8.95 -6.82 -14.64
CA ALA A 46 9.15 -5.92 -13.51
C ALA A 46 9.40 -6.69 -12.21
N GLY A 47 8.71 -7.82 -11.99
CA GLY A 47 8.97 -8.72 -10.87
C GLY A 47 10.33 -9.39 -10.93
N ASP A 48 10.79 -9.79 -12.11
CA ASP A 48 12.13 -10.38 -12.27
C ASP A 48 13.23 -9.40 -11.81
N ARG A 49 13.09 -8.11 -12.16
CA ARG A 49 13.97 -7.05 -11.67
C ARG A 49 13.90 -6.85 -10.15
N VAL A 50 12.74 -7.10 -9.53
CA VAL A 50 12.60 -7.05 -8.06
C VAL A 50 13.38 -8.20 -7.42
N ILE A 51 13.32 -9.41 -7.99
CA ILE A 51 14.07 -10.57 -7.49
C ILE A 51 15.58 -10.34 -7.64
N GLU A 52 16.02 -9.82 -8.78
CA GLU A 52 17.43 -9.45 -9.01
C GLU A 52 17.93 -8.36 -8.03
N ALA A 53 17.07 -7.38 -7.70
CA ALA A 53 17.39 -6.40 -6.69
C ALA A 53 17.48 -7.03 -5.29
N ASN A 54 16.52 -7.89 -4.93
CA ASN A 54 16.51 -8.56 -3.65
C ASN A 54 17.73 -9.48 -3.45
N ALA A 55 18.23 -10.12 -4.50
CA ALA A 55 19.46 -10.91 -4.41
C ALA A 55 20.67 -10.06 -3.95
N ARG A 56 20.74 -8.80 -4.36
CA ARG A 56 21.76 -7.85 -3.88
C ARG A 56 21.56 -7.47 -2.42
N ASP A 57 20.30 -7.26 -2.02
CA ASP A 57 19.97 -7.00 -0.62
C ASP A 57 20.31 -8.18 0.29
N MET A 58 20.09 -9.42 -0.18
CA MET A 58 20.44 -10.65 0.53
C MET A 58 21.95 -10.77 0.73
N MET A 59 22.76 -10.53 -0.31
CA MET A 59 24.23 -10.54 -0.18
C MET A 59 24.71 -9.48 0.83
N ALA A 60 24.15 -8.27 0.78
CA ALA A 60 24.49 -7.21 1.72
C ALA A 60 24.08 -7.58 3.15
N ALA A 61 22.89 -8.15 3.33
CA ALA A 61 22.39 -8.59 4.63
C ALA A 61 23.24 -9.71 5.26
N GLU A 62 23.70 -10.66 4.45
CA GLU A 62 24.63 -11.71 4.88
C GLU A 62 25.97 -11.12 5.34
N GLN A 63 26.53 -10.18 4.59
CA GLN A 63 27.77 -9.48 4.96
C GLN A 63 27.62 -8.66 6.25
N MET A 64 26.43 -8.10 6.49
CA MET A 64 26.09 -7.40 7.73
C MET A 64 25.82 -8.35 8.91
N GLY A 65 25.86 -9.67 8.70
CA GLY A 65 25.67 -10.66 9.75
C GLY A 65 24.23 -10.77 10.25
N LEU A 66 23.24 -10.48 9.40
CA LEU A 66 21.82 -10.65 9.77
C LEU A 66 21.52 -12.11 10.14
N SER A 67 20.65 -12.30 11.13
CA SER A 67 20.23 -13.64 11.54
C SER A 67 19.51 -14.39 10.42
N LYS A 68 19.56 -15.73 10.43
CA LYS A 68 18.83 -16.58 9.47
C LYS A 68 17.33 -16.24 9.39
N ALA A 69 16.71 -15.90 10.51
CA ALA A 69 15.31 -15.51 10.55
C ALA A 69 15.03 -14.15 9.88
N MET A 70 15.99 -13.22 9.90
CA MET A 70 15.87 -11.94 9.20
C MET A 70 16.12 -12.11 7.69
N LEU A 71 17.10 -12.93 7.32
CA LEU A 71 17.35 -13.29 5.92
C LEU A 71 16.14 -13.98 5.30
N ASP A 72 15.52 -14.93 6.01
CA ASP A 72 14.30 -15.57 5.54
C ASP A 72 13.15 -14.56 5.35
N ARG A 73 13.00 -13.57 6.22
CA ARG A 73 11.97 -12.53 6.05
C ARG A 73 12.27 -11.57 4.89
N LEU A 74 13.55 -11.30 4.63
CA LEU A 74 14.01 -10.41 3.57
C LEU A 74 13.91 -11.07 2.18
N GLN A 75 14.05 -12.39 2.10
CA GLN A 75 14.13 -13.10 0.84
C GLN A 75 12.84 -13.00 0.02
N LEU A 76 12.99 -12.62 -1.24
CA LEU A 76 12.00 -12.73 -2.31
C LEU A 76 12.51 -13.68 -3.39
N ASP A 77 11.72 -14.72 -3.64
CA ASP A 77 11.84 -15.58 -4.81
C ASP A 77 10.56 -15.46 -5.66
N ARG A 78 10.52 -16.19 -6.78
CA ARG A 78 9.38 -16.19 -7.69
C ARG A 78 8.08 -16.60 -7.00
N SER A 79 8.12 -17.64 -6.17
CA SER A 79 6.95 -18.16 -5.45
C SER A 79 6.39 -17.13 -4.47
N ARG A 80 7.27 -16.48 -3.69
CA ARG A 80 6.88 -15.42 -2.76
C ARG A 80 6.32 -14.20 -3.48
N LEU A 81 6.89 -13.82 -4.62
CA LEU A 81 6.41 -12.69 -5.39
C LEU A 81 5.08 -12.97 -6.09
N ASP A 82 4.84 -14.22 -6.51
CA ASP A 82 3.54 -14.68 -7.00
C ASP A 82 2.48 -14.64 -5.90
N ALA A 83 2.82 -15.09 -4.68
CA ALA A 83 1.92 -14.97 -3.53
C ALA A 83 1.57 -13.51 -3.20
N VAL A 84 2.50 -12.57 -3.39
CA VAL A 84 2.21 -11.13 -3.28
C VAL A 84 1.23 -10.68 -4.36
N ALA A 85 1.42 -11.10 -5.61
CA ALA A 85 0.50 -10.78 -6.71
C ALA A 85 -0.91 -11.35 -6.45
N ASP A 86 -1.00 -12.58 -5.93
CA ASP A 86 -2.27 -13.19 -5.51
C ASP A 86 -2.93 -12.39 -4.39
N GLY A 87 -2.15 -11.90 -3.42
CA GLY A 87 -2.64 -11.01 -2.36
C GLY A 87 -3.26 -9.72 -2.92
N LEU A 88 -2.66 -9.12 -3.95
CA LEU A 88 -3.23 -7.96 -4.63
C LEU A 88 -4.57 -8.28 -5.29
N GLU A 89 -4.71 -9.44 -5.90
CA GLU A 89 -5.98 -9.90 -6.51
C GLU A 89 -7.06 -10.20 -5.47
N GLN A 90 -6.68 -10.73 -4.31
CA GLN A 90 -7.58 -10.87 -3.17
C GLN A 90 -8.09 -9.50 -2.70
N VAL A 91 -7.22 -8.48 -2.62
CA VAL A 91 -7.65 -7.11 -2.27
C VAL A 91 -8.58 -6.52 -3.33
N VAL A 92 -8.38 -6.87 -4.61
CA VAL A 92 -9.31 -6.48 -5.69
C VAL A 92 -10.70 -7.06 -5.46
N SER A 93 -10.81 -8.32 -5.03
CA SER A 93 -12.10 -8.99 -4.81
C SER A 93 -12.86 -8.50 -3.59
N LEU A 94 -12.20 -7.79 -2.66
CA LEU A 94 -12.87 -7.20 -1.50
C LEU A 94 -13.87 -6.11 -1.92
N PRO A 95 -14.99 -5.94 -1.19
CA PRO A 95 -15.88 -4.80 -1.38
C PRO A 95 -15.13 -3.49 -1.10
N ASP A 96 -15.49 -2.44 -1.82
CA ASP A 96 -14.93 -1.11 -1.57
C ASP A 96 -15.54 -0.54 -0.27
N PRO A 97 -14.72 -0.24 0.75
CA PRO A 97 -15.24 0.29 2.01
C PRO A 97 -15.64 1.77 1.91
N VAL A 98 -15.16 2.51 0.91
CA VAL A 98 -15.36 3.95 0.77
C VAL A 98 -16.75 4.25 0.23
N GLY A 99 -17.46 5.20 0.85
CA GLY A 99 -18.79 5.62 0.43
C GLY A 99 -19.94 4.77 0.98
N ALA A 100 -19.65 3.69 1.72
CA ALA A 100 -20.68 2.85 2.33
C ALA A 100 -21.43 3.62 3.43
N LEU A 101 -22.77 3.66 3.34
CA LEU A 101 -23.65 4.18 4.39
C LEU A 101 -23.73 3.17 5.55
N VAL A 102 -23.52 3.67 6.77
CA VAL A 102 -23.55 2.90 8.02
C VAL A 102 -24.87 3.11 8.75
N GLU A 103 -25.41 4.33 8.70
CA GLU A 103 -26.67 4.71 9.33
C GLU A 103 -27.32 5.78 8.46
N GLU A 104 -28.64 5.75 8.35
CA GLU A 104 -29.44 6.82 7.76
C GLU A 104 -30.73 6.97 8.58
N ARG A 105 -31.11 8.22 8.88
CA ARG A 105 -32.37 8.56 9.54
C ARG A 105 -32.95 9.86 9.00
N VAL A 106 -34.28 9.97 9.09
CA VAL A 106 -35.00 11.20 8.79
C VAL A 106 -35.43 11.84 10.11
N LEU A 107 -35.08 13.11 10.33
CA LEU A 107 -35.48 13.87 11.51
C LEU A 107 -36.94 14.34 11.37
N GLU A 108 -37.57 14.74 12.47
CA GLU A 108 -38.97 15.22 12.50
C GLU A 108 -39.22 16.43 11.59
N ASN A 109 -38.18 17.23 11.33
CA ASN A 109 -38.23 18.37 10.42
C ASN A 109 -37.95 17.99 8.94
N GLY A 110 -37.86 16.70 8.61
CA GLY A 110 -37.65 16.19 7.26
C GLY A 110 -36.18 16.10 6.81
N LEU A 111 -35.21 16.49 7.64
CA LEU A 111 -33.79 16.38 7.29
C LEU A 111 -33.33 14.92 7.27
N ARG A 112 -32.66 14.53 6.18
CA ARG A 112 -31.94 13.25 6.08
C ARG A 112 -30.55 13.39 6.66
N VAL A 113 -30.24 12.58 7.66
CA VAL A 113 -28.92 12.50 8.29
C VAL A 113 -28.38 11.09 8.11
N GLY A 114 -27.15 10.98 7.63
CA GLY A 114 -26.50 9.68 7.45
C GLY A 114 -25.05 9.70 7.88
N LYS A 115 -24.53 8.51 8.19
CA LYS A 115 -23.12 8.27 8.49
C LYS A 115 -22.51 7.48 7.34
N MET A 116 -21.51 8.04 6.68
CA MET A 116 -20.83 7.41 5.55
C MET A 116 -19.38 7.09 5.90
N ARG A 117 -18.86 5.95 5.42
CA ARG A 117 -17.43 5.62 5.52
C ARG A 117 -16.61 6.47 4.56
N ALA A 118 -15.55 7.09 5.08
CA ALA A 118 -14.59 7.86 4.31
C ALA A 118 -13.16 7.34 4.57
N PRO A 119 -12.20 7.58 3.65
CA PRO A 119 -10.79 7.28 3.91
C PRO A 119 -10.24 8.10 5.08
N LEU A 120 -9.19 7.62 5.72
CA LEU A 120 -8.45 8.35 6.74
C LEU A 120 -7.62 9.50 6.14
N GLY A 121 -7.16 9.32 4.89
CA GLY A 121 -6.36 10.28 4.15
C GLY A 121 -4.98 9.74 3.83
N LEU A 122 -3.99 10.04 4.67
CA LEU A 122 -2.60 9.61 4.50
C LEU A 122 -2.22 8.64 5.63
N ILE A 123 -1.66 7.49 5.26
CA ILE A 123 -1.16 6.49 6.19
C ILE A 123 0.37 6.38 6.03
N GLY A 124 1.10 6.58 7.13
CA GLY A 124 2.54 6.31 7.18
C GLY A 124 2.78 4.88 7.68
N ILE A 125 3.60 4.10 6.97
CA ILE A 125 3.88 2.71 7.33
C ILE A 125 5.39 2.54 7.41
N ILE A 126 5.84 2.16 8.60
CA ILE A 126 7.24 1.87 8.90
C ILE A 126 7.35 0.37 9.15
N TYR A 127 8.22 -0.30 8.41
CA TYR A 127 8.43 -1.74 8.49
C TYR A 127 9.91 -2.07 8.36
N GLU A 128 10.26 -3.31 8.65
CA GLU A 128 11.64 -3.79 8.62
C GLU A 128 11.70 -5.22 8.09
N SER A 129 12.72 -5.50 7.28
CA SER A 129 13.11 -6.85 6.83
C SER A 129 11.98 -7.68 6.19
N ARG A 130 10.94 -7.06 5.61
CA ARG A 130 9.81 -7.73 4.97
C ARG A 130 9.38 -7.00 3.70
N PRO A 131 10.04 -7.23 2.56
CA PRO A 131 9.77 -6.48 1.35
C PRO A 131 8.36 -6.70 0.78
N ASN A 132 7.70 -7.84 1.09
CA ASN A 132 6.31 -8.09 0.73
C ASN A 132 5.34 -7.06 1.34
N VAL A 133 5.65 -6.53 2.54
CA VAL A 133 4.81 -5.55 3.24
C VAL A 133 4.62 -4.30 2.38
N THR A 134 5.58 -3.95 1.53
CA THR A 134 5.47 -2.84 0.56
C THR A 134 4.19 -2.94 -0.28
N ALA A 135 3.92 -4.13 -0.83
CA ALA A 135 2.79 -4.37 -1.71
C ALA A 135 1.48 -4.59 -0.93
N ASP A 136 1.53 -5.33 0.18
CA ASP A 136 0.38 -5.58 1.05
C ASP A 136 -0.17 -4.26 1.62
N ALA A 137 0.71 -3.43 2.16
CA ALA A 137 0.38 -2.13 2.71
C ALA A 137 -0.17 -1.18 1.64
N ALA A 138 0.51 -1.06 0.50
CA ALA A 138 0.09 -0.18 -0.58
C ALA A 138 -1.26 -0.59 -1.16
N SER A 139 -1.51 -1.89 -1.34
CA SER A 139 -2.75 -2.39 -1.93
C SER A 139 -3.96 -2.10 -1.07
N LEU A 140 -3.87 -2.34 0.25
CA LEU A 140 -4.93 -2.04 1.21
C LEU A 140 -5.18 -0.53 1.33
N CYS A 141 -4.12 0.28 1.39
CA CYS A 141 -4.25 1.74 1.41
C CYS A 141 -4.95 2.25 0.15
N LEU A 142 -4.51 1.79 -1.03
CA LEU A 142 -5.11 2.19 -2.29
C LEU A 142 -6.58 1.78 -2.36
N LYS A 143 -6.91 0.53 -2.03
CA LYS A 143 -8.29 0.01 -2.05
C LYS A 143 -9.22 0.82 -1.16
N SER A 144 -8.74 1.20 0.02
CA SER A 144 -9.48 2.00 1.01
C SER A 144 -9.43 3.52 0.76
N GLY A 145 -8.89 3.96 -0.39
CA GLY A 145 -8.88 5.37 -0.79
C GLY A 145 -7.87 6.24 -0.02
N ASN A 146 -6.86 5.63 0.60
CA ASN A 146 -5.80 6.30 1.34
C ASN A 146 -4.53 6.41 0.50
N ALA A 147 -3.85 7.56 0.61
CA ALA A 147 -2.46 7.66 0.22
C ALA A 147 -1.57 6.96 1.25
N VAL A 148 -0.40 6.50 0.82
CA VAL A 148 0.55 5.80 1.67
C VAL A 148 1.96 6.40 1.55
N LEU A 149 2.65 6.53 2.68
CA LEU A 149 4.07 6.80 2.74
C LEU A 149 4.77 5.59 3.37
N LEU A 150 5.64 4.94 2.59
CA LEU A 150 6.31 3.70 2.98
C LEU A 150 7.75 3.99 3.40
N ARG A 151 8.15 3.49 4.56
CA ARG A 151 9.54 3.50 5.03
C ARG A 151 9.91 2.08 5.44
N GLY A 152 10.68 1.41 4.57
CA GLY A 152 11.32 0.12 4.81
C GLY A 152 12.78 0.24 5.20
#